data_AF-A0A7X7U298-F1
#
_entry.id   AF-A0A7X7U298-F1
#
_cell.length_a   1.000
_cell.length_b   1.000
_cell.length_c   1.000
_cell.angle_alpha   90.00
_cell.angle_beta   90.00
_cell.angle_gamma   90.00
#
_symmetry.space_group_name_H-M   'P 1'
#
loop_
_entity.id
_entity.type
_entity.pdbx_description
1 polymer ?
#
loop_
_entity_poly.entity_id
_entity_poly.type
_entity_poly.pdbx_seq_one_letter_code
_entity_poly.pdbx_strand_id
1 'polypeptide(L)'
;MSRGRRGAPAAVPDNPPTAGPINPPSHLWLRVHCNFDTDQAIFSWSADGKEFTPLGNPFTMTFQLTTFQGVRPSLFHYNTSGQPGGYVDFDNYTVEEPRARGIEREIPMGKTVALTSGADGSFLVADTQNDTLINVAADPDKPAPQNARFQVVDLGLGRVALKAADGKVVSVAGAESVVLKDLGDAKPGDAESFQWVNLMRGDTMLMSLTNHRYLATKPNSPGAVTANALGASAARKSGAEFKWKAVE
;
A
#
# COMPACT_ATOMS: atom_id res chain seq x y z
N MET A 1 21.21 -27.89 14.51
CA MET A 1 21.49 -27.33 13.16
C MET A 1 20.66 -28.11 12.13
N SER A 2 19.46 -27.64 11.81
CA SER A 2 18.60 -28.25 10.79
C SER A 2 18.91 -27.63 9.44
N ARG A 3 19.45 -28.42 8.49
CA ARG A 3 19.65 -27.97 7.11
C ARG A 3 18.32 -28.04 6.38
N GLY A 4 17.74 -26.87 6.09
CA GLY A 4 16.56 -26.73 5.25
C GLY A 4 16.79 -27.37 3.88
N ARG A 5 15.88 -28.28 3.51
CA ARG A 5 15.83 -28.93 2.21
C ARG A 5 15.49 -27.85 1.17
N ARG A 6 16.46 -27.41 0.38
CA ARG A 6 16.19 -26.60 -0.83
C ARG A 6 15.29 -27.45 -1.72
N GLY A 7 14.09 -26.95 -2.02
CA GLY A 7 13.24 -27.54 -3.05
C GLY A 7 14.01 -27.60 -4.36
N ALA A 8 13.93 -28.75 -5.03
CA ALA A 8 14.51 -28.92 -6.36
C ALA A 8 13.88 -27.89 -7.33
N PRO A 9 14.63 -27.36 -8.31
CA PRO A 9 14.04 -26.55 -9.36
C PRO A 9 12.96 -27.36 -10.08
N ALA A 10 11.83 -26.72 -10.40
CA ALA A 10 10.77 -27.34 -11.17
C ALA A 10 11.36 -27.90 -12.48
N ALA A 11 11.04 -29.16 -12.79
CA ALA A 11 11.48 -29.79 -14.04
C ALA A 11 10.92 -28.99 -15.22
N VAL A 12 11.78 -28.74 -16.21
CA VAL A 12 11.36 -28.17 -17.49
C VAL A 12 10.39 -29.17 -18.12
N PRO A 13 9.18 -28.76 -18.57
CA PRO A 13 8.25 -29.67 -19.21
C PRO A 13 8.90 -30.34 -20.45
N ASP A 14 8.85 -31.66 -20.53
CA ASP A 14 9.46 -32.48 -21.60
C ASP A 14 8.74 -32.39 -22.96
N ASN A 15 7.68 -31.59 -23.08
CA ASN A 15 6.94 -31.44 -24.33
C ASN A 15 7.29 -30.10 -25.00
N PRO A 16 7.77 -30.10 -26.25
CA PRO A 16 7.95 -28.87 -27.01
C PRO A 16 6.60 -28.15 -27.16
N PRO A 17 6.58 -26.80 -27.17
CA PRO A 17 5.34 -26.06 -27.35
C PRO A 17 4.66 -26.50 -28.66
N THR A 18 3.39 -26.87 -28.56
CA THR A 18 2.59 -27.43 -29.67
C THR A 18 2.38 -26.44 -30.83
N ALA A 19 2.64 -25.16 -30.57
CA ALA A 19 2.60 -24.08 -31.53
C ALA A 19 3.96 -23.35 -31.59
N GLY A 20 4.36 -22.93 -32.78
CA GLY A 20 5.62 -22.23 -33.04
C GLY A 20 5.69 -21.75 -34.49
N PRO A 21 6.79 -21.13 -34.94
CA PRO A 21 6.88 -20.55 -36.29
C PRO A 21 6.61 -21.54 -37.43
N ILE A 22 6.86 -22.84 -37.20
CA ILE A 22 6.67 -23.92 -38.17
C ILE A 22 5.24 -24.49 -38.13
N ASN A 23 4.53 -24.30 -37.01
CA ASN A 23 3.12 -24.68 -36.85
C ASN A 23 2.40 -23.54 -36.10
N PRO A 24 2.09 -22.42 -36.79
CA PRO A 24 1.55 -21.25 -36.14
C PRO A 24 0.12 -21.53 -35.65
N PRO A 25 -0.29 -20.95 -34.51
CA PRO A 25 -1.65 -21.07 -34.05
C PRO A 25 -2.59 -20.26 -34.97
N SER A 26 -3.88 -20.61 -34.99
CA SER A 26 -4.88 -19.83 -35.72
C SER A 26 -5.06 -18.41 -35.17
N HIS A 27 -4.78 -18.23 -33.88
CA HIS A 27 -4.81 -16.95 -33.18
C HIS A 27 -3.57 -16.85 -32.28
N LEU A 28 -3.01 -15.66 -32.18
CA LEU A 28 -1.86 -15.37 -31.33
C LEU A 28 -2.25 -14.29 -30.32
N TRP A 29 -2.17 -14.62 -29.03
CA TRP A 29 -2.34 -13.66 -27.97
C TRP A 29 -0.97 -13.22 -27.47
N LEU A 30 -0.77 -11.91 -27.40
CA LEU A 30 0.41 -11.30 -26.82
C LEU A 30 0.02 -10.61 -25.52
N ARG A 31 0.81 -10.77 -24.47
CA ARG A 31 0.53 -10.18 -23.15
C ARG A 31 1.80 -9.63 -22.53
N VAL A 32 1.68 -8.42 -22.00
CA VAL A 32 2.64 -7.85 -21.05
C VAL A 32 1.99 -7.78 -19.68
N HIS A 33 2.59 -8.44 -18.69
CA HIS A 33 2.16 -8.38 -17.29
C HIS A 33 3.10 -7.46 -16.51
N CYS A 34 2.61 -6.30 -16.09
CA CYS A 34 3.39 -5.27 -15.41
C CYS A 34 3.15 -5.27 -13.90
N ASN A 35 4.22 -5.39 -13.13
CA ASN A 35 4.23 -5.12 -11.69
C ASN A 35 4.99 -3.81 -11.43
N PHE A 36 4.22 -2.73 -11.26
CA PHE A 36 4.73 -1.38 -10.98
C PHE A 36 5.26 -1.19 -9.55
N ASP A 37 5.05 -2.13 -8.63
CA ASP A 37 5.67 -2.07 -7.30
C ASP A 37 7.13 -2.56 -7.30
N THR A 38 7.49 -3.35 -8.30
CA THR A 38 8.84 -3.93 -8.45
C THR A 38 9.52 -3.49 -9.73
N ASP A 39 8.87 -2.62 -10.51
CA ASP A 39 9.30 -2.18 -11.83
C ASP A 39 9.65 -3.34 -12.77
N GLN A 40 8.83 -4.40 -12.79
CA GLN A 40 9.04 -5.58 -13.64
C GLN A 40 7.90 -5.75 -14.65
N ALA A 41 8.25 -6.10 -15.89
CA ALA A 41 7.31 -6.53 -16.92
C ALA A 41 7.66 -7.95 -17.40
N ILE A 42 6.65 -8.80 -17.57
CA ILE A 42 6.81 -10.13 -18.16
C ILE A 42 6.06 -10.14 -19.48
N PHE A 43 6.80 -10.29 -20.57
CA PHE A 43 6.24 -10.53 -21.89
C PHE A 43 5.89 -12.00 -22.03
N SER A 44 4.78 -12.32 -22.65
CA SER A 44 4.31 -13.70 -22.82
C SER A 44 3.39 -13.82 -24.03
N TRP A 45 3.23 -15.05 -24.53
CA TRP A 45 2.33 -15.35 -25.63
C TRP A 45 1.46 -16.57 -25.32
N SER A 46 0.35 -16.73 -26.04
CA SER A 46 -0.55 -17.88 -25.92
C SER A 46 -1.14 -18.24 -27.29
N ALA A 47 -1.43 -19.53 -27.49
CA ALA A 47 -2.13 -20.09 -28.66
C ALA A 47 -3.65 -20.26 -28.45
N ASP A 48 -4.13 -20.08 -27.21
CA ASP A 48 -5.53 -20.31 -26.83
C ASP A 48 -6.13 -19.17 -25.98
N GLY A 49 -5.33 -18.16 -25.65
CA GLY A 49 -5.70 -17.03 -24.81
C GLY A 49 -5.83 -17.36 -23.32
N LYS A 50 -5.47 -18.58 -22.89
CA LYS A 50 -5.61 -19.05 -21.50
C LYS A 50 -4.26 -19.35 -20.86
N GLU A 51 -3.46 -20.18 -21.50
CA GLU A 51 -2.14 -20.54 -21.01
C GLU A 51 -1.07 -19.70 -21.70
N PHE A 52 -0.31 -18.94 -20.92
CA PHE A 52 0.68 -18.00 -21.43
C PHE A 52 2.09 -18.48 -21.11
N THR A 53 2.91 -18.59 -22.16
CA THR A 53 4.33 -18.92 -22.04
C THR A 53 5.16 -17.63 -22.01
N PRO A 54 6.03 -17.43 -21.00
CA PRO A 54 6.91 -16.28 -20.93
C PRO A 54 7.88 -16.19 -22.12
N LEU A 55 8.16 -14.96 -22.54
CA LEU A 55 9.14 -14.61 -23.55
C LEU A 55 10.37 -14.01 -22.86
N GLY A 56 11.41 -14.83 -22.69
CA GLY A 56 12.65 -14.41 -22.06
C GLY A 56 12.52 -14.13 -20.56
N ASN A 57 13.48 -13.37 -20.03
CA ASN A 57 13.51 -12.99 -18.62
C ASN A 57 12.63 -11.75 -18.36
N PRO A 58 12.18 -11.55 -17.11
CA PRO A 58 11.52 -10.31 -16.72
C PRO A 58 12.31 -9.06 -17.13
N PHE A 59 11.61 -8.08 -17.69
CA PHE A 59 12.15 -6.80 -18.11
C PHE A 59 12.02 -5.78 -16.97
N THR A 60 13.15 -5.22 -16.52
CA THR A 60 13.14 -4.12 -15.55
C THR A 60 12.74 -2.83 -16.26
N MET A 61 11.61 -2.26 -15.88
CA MET A 61 11.04 -1.02 -16.40
C MET A 61 11.78 0.20 -15.85
N THR A 62 13.05 0.36 -16.23
CA THR A 62 13.87 1.49 -15.76
C THR A 62 13.33 2.81 -16.33
N PHE A 63 13.09 3.76 -15.43
CA PHE A 63 12.65 5.11 -15.79
C PHE A 63 13.87 6.05 -15.78
N GLN A 64 14.22 6.64 -16.93
CA GLN A 64 15.40 7.50 -17.07
C GLN A 64 15.09 8.93 -17.55
N LEU A 65 13.81 9.32 -17.61
CA LEU A 65 13.43 10.64 -18.11
C LEU A 65 13.31 11.67 -16.97
N THR A 66 13.78 12.89 -17.25
CA THR A 66 13.62 14.07 -16.39
C THR A 66 12.18 14.59 -16.35
N THR A 67 11.29 14.05 -17.18
CA THR A 67 9.87 14.46 -17.26
C THR A 67 8.95 13.28 -16.96
N PHE A 68 7.87 13.53 -16.22
CA PHE A 68 6.94 12.52 -15.73
C PHE A 68 6.05 11.96 -16.86
N GLN A 69 6.58 11.01 -17.64
CA GLN A 69 5.86 10.44 -18.79
C GLN A 69 5.41 8.98 -18.62
N GLY A 70 5.84 8.31 -17.55
CA GLY A 70 5.52 6.91 -17.24
C GLY A 70 6.00 5.92 -18.32
N VAL A 71 5.86 4.61 -18.05
CA VAL A 71 6.03 3.58 -19.08
C VAL A 71 4.71 3.39 -19.80
N ARG A 72 4.72 3.43 -21.14
CA ARG A 72 3.52 3.30 -21.97
C ARG A 72 3.63 2.05 -22.85
N PRO A 73 2.73 1.06 -22.70
CA PRO A 73 2.67 -0.04 -23.66
C PRO A 73 2.19 0.51 -25.02
N SER A 74 2.76 0.00 -26.10
CA SER A 74 2.33 0.32 -27.46
C SER A 74 2.36 -0.93 -28.33
N LEU A 75 1.46 -0.99 -29.29
CA LEU A 75 1.43 -2.01 -30.33
C LEU A 75 2.02 -1.40 -31.60
N PHE A 76 3.03 -2.05 -32.15
CA PHE A 76 3.67 -1.63 -33.40
C PHE A 76 4.10 -2.86 -34.20
N HIS A 77 4.24 -2.69 -35.52
CA HIS A 77 4.90 -3.67 -36.37
C HIS A 77 6.30 -3.19 -36.71
N TYR A 78 7.25 -4.14 -36.77
CA TYR A 78 8.61 -3.88 -37.22
C TYR A 78 8.95 -4.82 -38.36
N ASN A 79 9.17 -4.27 -39.55
CA ASN A 79 9.52 -5.02 -40.75
C ASN A 79 11.04 -5.22 -40.83
N THR A 80 11.49 -6.49 -40.83
CA THR A 80 12.92 -6.85 -40.89
C THR A 80 13.48 -6.97 -42.31
N SER A 81 12.64 -6.89 -43.34
CA SER A 81 13.06 -7.06 -44.75
C SER A 81 13.77 -5.84 -45.35
N GLY A 82 13.73 -4.70 -44.66
CA GLY A 82 14.29 -3.43 -45.15
C GLY A 82 13.52 -2.80 -46.32
N GLN A 83 12.37 -3.36 -46.71
CA GLN A 83 11.51 -2.81 -47.76
C GLN A 83 10.39 -1.95 -47.17
N PRO A 84 9.98 -0.85 -47.83
CA PRO A 84 8.81 -0.07 -47.41
C PRO A 84 7.52 -0.91 -47.41
N GLY A 85 6.65 -0.64 -46.44
CA GLY A 85 5.33 -1.26 -46.34
C GLY A 85 5.25 -2.38 -45.30
N GLY A 86 4.08 -3.02 -45.28
CA GLY A 86 3.65 -3.96 -44.23
C GLY A 86 2.61 -3.33 -43.31
N TYR A 87 1.81 -4.17 -42.69
CA TYR A 87 0.85 -3.81 -41.66
C TYR A 87 0.66 -4.98 -40.70
N VAL A 88 0.10 -4.69 -39.55
CA VAL A 88 -0.40 -5.69 -38.60
C VAL A 88 -1.79 -5.22 -38.17
N ASP A 89 -2.74 -6.14 -38.16
CA ASP A 89 -4.06 -5.88 -37.63
C ASP A 89 -4.18 -6.55 -36.26
N PHE A 90 -4.66 -5.80 -35.28
CA PHE A 90 -4.92 -6.31 -33.93
C PHE A 90 -6.43 -6.40 -33.75
N ASP A 91 -6.92 -7.63 -33.55
CA ASP A 91 -8.36 -7.90 -33.41
C ASP A 91 -8.93 -7.38 -32.08
N ASN A 92 -8.17 -7.50 -30.99
CA ASN A 92 -8.62 -7.10 -29.66
C ASN A 92 -7.47 -6.57 -28.78
N TYR A 93 -7.80 -5.69 -27.83
CA TYR A 93 -6.90 -5.18 -26.81
C TYR A 93 -7.62 -5.10 -25.45
N THR A 94 -7.23 -5.95 -24.52
CA THR A 94 -7.78 -5.97 -23.16
C THR A 94 -6.77 -5.42 -22.17
N VAL A 95 -7.24 -4.54 -21.28
CA VAL A 95 -6.47 -4.07 -20.13
C VAL A 95 -7.08 -4.67 -18.87
N GLU A 96 -6.28 -5.40 -18.10
CA GLU A 96 -6.67 -5.89 -16.78
C GLU A 96 -5.96 -5.06 -15.71
N GLU A 97 -6.73 -4.27 -14.98
CA GLU A 97 -6.23 -3.42 -13.89
C GLU A 97 -6.82 -3.91 -12.55
N PRO A 98 -6.33 -5.05 -12.01
CA PRO A 98 -6.92 -5.63 -10.78
C PRO A 98 -6.77 -4.71 -9.56
N ARG A 99 -5.97 -3.64 -9.67
CA ARG A 99 -5.72 -2.63 -8.64
C ARG A 99 -6.11 -1.21 -9.09
N ALA A 100 -7.01 -1.07 -10.07
CA ALA A 100 -7.48 0.24 -10.56
C ALA A 100 -8.11 1.11 -9.46
N ARG A 101 -8.68 0.48 -8.42
CA ARG A 101 -9.28 1.16 -7.27
C ARG A 101 -8.25 1.47 -6.15
N GLY A 102 -6.96 1.43 -6.47
CA GLY A 102 -5.87 1.47 -5.50
C GLY A 102 -5.76 0.16 -4.71
N ILE A 103 -4.62 -0.06 -4.04
CA ILE A 103 -4.48 -1.11 -2.98
C ILE A 103 -5.25 -0.68 -1.70
N GLU A 104 -6.10 0.32 -1.82
CA GLU A 104 -6.55 1.15 -0.73
C GLU A 104 -7.64 0.42 0.01
N ARG A 105 -7.27 -0.08 1.18
CA ARG A 105 -8.27 -0.41 2.19
C ARG A 105 -9.12 0.84 2.37
N GLU A 106 -10.43 0.69 2.24
CA GLU A 106 -11.36 1.74 2.64
C GLU A 106 -10.97 2.22 4.05
N ILE A 107 -11.07 3.52 4.27
CA ILE A 107 -10.92 4.09 5.61
C ILE A 107 -11.87 3.29 6.51
N PRO A 108 -11.41 2.74 7.65
CA PRO A 108 -12.21 1.83 8.47
C PRO A 108 -13.28 2.58 9.29
N MET A 109 -14.07 3.42 8.62
CA MET A 109 -15.13 4.25 9.20
C MET A 109 -16.10 3.39 10.01
N GLY A 110 -16.39 3.85 11.22
CA GLY A 110 -17.28 3.18 12.17
C GLY A 110 -16.69 1.96 12.87
N LYS A 111 -15.55 1.43 12.39
CA LYS A 111 -14.89 0.26 13.01
C LYS A 111 -13.97 0.70 14.14
N THR A 112 -13.74 -0.21 15.07
CA THR A 112 -12.64 -0.08 16.04
C THR A 112 -11.38 -0.75 15.52
N VAL A 113 -10.27 -0.02 15.57
CA VAL A 113 -8.97 -0.47 15.06
C VAL A 113 -7.87 -0.35 16.12
N ALA A 114 -6.83 -1.15 15.95
CA ALA A 114 -5.54 -0.93 16.57
C ALA A 114 -4.55 -0.39 15.52
N LEU A 115 -3.84 0.67 15.88
CA LEU A 115 -2.79 1.28 15.06
C LEU A 115 -1.42 0.84 15.59
N THR A 116 -0.52 0.46 14.68
CA THR A 116 0.87 0.15 14.98
C THR A 116 1.81 1.01 14.16
N SER A 117 2.92 1.45 14.75
CA SER A 117 3.96 2.19 14.04
C SER A 117 4.56 1.32 12.94
N GLY A 118 4.65 1.86 11.72
CA GLY A 118 5.30 1.20 10.59
C GLY A 118 6.80 1.03 10.79
N ALA A 119 7.41 1.82 11.69
CA ALA A 119 8.84 1.80 11.94
C ALA A 119 9.31 0.63 12.82
N ASP A 120 8.57 0.33 13.89
CA ASP A 120 8.96 -0.65 14.92
C ASP A 120 7.82 -1.58 15.39
N GLY A 121 6.61 -1.41 14.87
CA GLY A 121 5.45 -2.22 15.23
C GLY A 121 4.82 -1.88 16.59
N SER A 122 5.30 -0.85 17.31
CA SER A 122 4.72 -0.41 18.58
C SER A 122 3.26 0.01 18.43
N PHE A 123 2.41 -0.31 19.41
CA PHE A 123 1.01 0.10 19.43
C PHE A 123 0.90 1.58 19.76
N LEU A 124 -0.03 2.26 19.10
CA LEU A 124 -0.57 3.52 19.57
C LEU A 124 -1.54 3.26 20.73
N VAL A 125 -1.40 3.97 21.84
CA VAL A 125 -2.11 3.70 23.09
C VAL A 125 -2.64 5.00 23.70
N ALA A 126 -3.91 4.98 24.10
CA ALA A 126 -4.52 5.99 24.94
C ALA A 126 -4.08 5.79 26.40
N ASP A 127 -3.24 6.69 26.92
CA ASP A 127 -2.93 6.76 28.35
C ASP A 127 -3.98 7.64 29.03
N THR A 128 -5.06 6.99 29.47
CA THR A 128 -6.22 7.65 30.09
C THR A 128 -5.96 8.14 31.52
N GLN A 129 -4.83 7.76 32.13
CA GLN A 129 -4.43 8.28 33.44
C GLN A 129 -3.80 9.67 33.33
N ASN A 130 -3.01 9.88 32.27
CA ASN A 130 -2.32 11.14 32.02
C ASN A 130 -2.97 11.98 30.90
N ASP A 131 -4.06 11.48 30.31
CA ASP A 131 -4.76 12.06 29.15
C ASP A 131 -3.81 12.37 27.97
N THR A 132 -2.89 11.45 27.69
CA THR A 132 -1.93 11.56 26.58
C THR A 132 -2.06 10.42 25.59
N LEU A 133 -1.59 10.66 24.37
CA LEU A 133 -1.39 9.61 23.37
C LEU A 133 0.08 9.19 23.38
N ILE A 134 0.32 7.89 23.59
CA ILE A 134 1.68 7.33 23.65
C ILE A 134 1.84 6.17 22.68
N ASN A 135 3.08 5.75 22.43
CA ASN A 135 3.37 4.46 21.82
C ASN A 135 4.00 3.49 22.82
N VAL A 136 3.60 2.22 22.73
CA VAL A 136 4.09 1.14 23.61
C VAL A 136 4.53 -0.04 22.75
N ALA A 137 5.64 -0.69 23.12
CA ALA A 137 6.12 -1.86 22.41
C ALA A 137 5.04 -2.95 22.29
N ALA A 138 4.91 -3.54 21.11
CA ALA A 138 3.98 -4.64 20.89
C ALA A 138 4.58 -5.96 21.39
N ASP A 139 3.72 -6.79 21.99
CA ASP A 139 4.01 -8.19 22.26
C ASP A 139 3.37 -9.02 21.11
N PRO A 140 4.17 -9.71 20.27
CA PRO A 140 3.66 -10.40 19.09
C PRO A 140 2.71 -11.56 19.44
N ASP A 141 2.78 -12.08 20.66
CA ASP A 141 1.95 -13.19 21.12
C ASP A 141 0.64 -12.73 21.80
N LYS A 142 0.43 -11.41 21.89
CA LYS A 142 -0.75 -10.82 22.53
C LYS A 142 -1.56 -9.95 21.57
N PRO A 143 -2.90 -9.92 21.72
CA PRO A 143 -3.73 -8.99 20.97
C PRO A 143 -3.45 -7.55 21.41
N ALA A 144 -3.92 -6.60 20.60
CA ALA A 144 -3.88 -5.18 20.96
C ALA A 144 -4.61 -4.96 22.31
N PRO A 145 -3.97 -4.27 23.28
CA PRO A 145 -4.59 -4.01 24.58
C PRO A 145 -5.82 -3.11 24.40
N GLN A 146 -6.74 -3.12 25.38
CA GLN A 146 -8.02 -2.39 25.28
C GLN A 146 -7.83 -0.89 25.04
N ASN A 147 -6.79 -0.31 25.65
CA ASN A 147 -6.43 1.10 25.49
C ASN A 147 -5.64 1.40 24.19
N ALA A 148 -5.33 0.40 23.36
CA ALA A 148 -4.81 0.59 22.00
C ALA A 148 -5.92 0.57 20.93
N ARG A 149 -7.19 0.54 21.36
CA ARG A 149 -8.35 0.42 20.47
C ARG A 149 -9.00 1.78 20.29
N PHE A 150 -9.14 2.18 19.03
CA PHE A 150 -9.74 3.45 18.64
C PHE A 150 -10.89 3.22 17.68
N GLN A 151 -12.08 3.71 18.02
CA GLN A 151 -13.16 3.83 17.07
C GLN A 151 -12.83 4.94 16.06
N VAL A 152 -12.92 4.63 14.78
CA VAL A 152 -12.70 5.59 13.69
C VAL A 152 -14.03 6.27 13.37
N VAL A 153 -14.17 7.51 13.82
CA VAL A 153 -15.38 8.31 13.65
C VAL A 153 -15.29 9.08 12.33
N ASP A 154 -16.28 8.90 11.46
CA ASP A 154 -16.37 9.60 10.17
C ASP A 154 -16.71 11.08 10.37
N LEU A 155 -15.87 11.97 9.84
CA LEU A 155 -16.08 13.42 9.81
C LEU A 155 -16.31 13.96 8.40
N GLY A 156 -16.48 13.08 7.40
CA GLY A 156 -16.65 13.40 5.99
C GLY A 156 -15.34 13.76 5.29
N LEU A 157 -15.35 13.77 3.95
CA LEU A 157 -14.19 14.17 3.11
C LEU A 157 -12.90 13.36 3.40
N GLY A 158 -13.04 12.12 3.86
CA GLY A 158 -11.91 11.27 4.26
C GLY A 158 -11.23 11.68 5.57
N ARG A 159 -11.89 12.51 6.39
CA ARG A 159 -11.42 12.95 7.69
C ARG A 159 -11.99 12.07 8.79
N VAL A 160 -11.21 11.89 9.84
CA VAL A 160 -11.58 11.04 10.98
C VAL A 160 -11.26 11.70 12.30
N ALA A 161 -12.02 11.34 13.33
CA ALA A 161 -11.57 11.40 14.72
C ALA A 161 -11.24 9.99 15.23
N LEU A 162 -10.24 9.89 16.10
CA LEU A 162 -9.90 8.64 16.78
C LEU A 162 -10.44 8.70 18.20
N LYS A 163 -11.46 7.90 18.49
CA LYS A 163 -12.12 7.85 19.81
C LYS A 163 -11.61 6.65 20.60
N ALA A 164 -11.00 6.91 21.76
CA ALA A 164 -10.53 5.89 22.68
C ALA A 164 -11.70 5.18 23.38
N ALA A 165 -11.41 4.03 24.01
CA ALA A 165 -12.40 3.20 24.68
C ALA A 165 -13.11 3.89 25.87
N ASP A 166 -12.48 4.90 26.49
CA ASP A 166 -13.07 5.70 27.57
C ASP A 166 -13.95 6.85 27.07
N GLY A 167 -14.10 6.99 25.75
CA GLY A 167 -14.93 8.01 25.11
C GLY A 167 -14.19 9.27 24.70
N LYS A 168 -12.97 9.50 25.22
CA LYS A 168 -12.15 10.66 24.82
C LYS A 168 -11.66 10.51 23.39
N VAL A 169 -11.38 11.63 22.74
CA VAL A 169 -10.86 11.66 21.38
C VAL A 169 -9.42 12.17 21.35
N VAL A 170 -8.64 11.67 20.40
CA VAL A 170 -7.30 12.20 20.13
C VAL A 170 -7.43 13.64 19.64
N SER A 171 -6.70 14.56 20.28
CA SER A 171 -6.72 15.99 19.99
C SER A 171 -5.30 16.53 19.90
N VAL A 172 -5.01 17.39 18.92
CA VAL A 172 -3.74 18.12 18.81
C VAL A 172 -3.86 19.43 19.58
N ALA A 173 -3.17 19.49 20.73
CA ALA A 173 -3.10 20.65 21.60
C ALA A 173 -1.81 21.45 21.36
N GLY A 174 -1.92 22.78 21.31
CA GLY A 174 -0.78 23.65 21.05
C GLY A 174 -0.17 23.43 19.67
N ALA A 175 1.17 23.53 19.55
CA ALA A 175 1.85 23.44 18.26
C ALA A 175 2.02 22.00 17.73
N GLU A 176 2.24 21.02 18.61
CA GLU A 176 2.56 19.63 18.22
C GLU A 176 2.17 18.55 19.25
N SER A 177 1.64 18.93 20.42
CA SER A 177 1.31 17.99 21.49
C SER A 177 0.02 17.24 21.16
N VAL A 178 -0.05 15.96 21.51
CA VAL A 178 -1.23 15.12 21.28
C VAL A 178 -1.76 14.60 22.61
N VAL A 179 -3.02 14.92 22.88
CA VAL A 179 -3.71 14.61 24.14
C VAL A 179 -4.99 13.82 23.87
N LEU A 180 -5.55 13.25 24.92
CA LEU A 180 -6.91 12.72 24.92
C LEU A 180 -7.83 13.77 25.51
N LYS A 181 -8.87 14.15 24.77
CA LYS A 181 -9.80 15.21 25.18
C LYS A 181 -11.21 14.65 25.31
N ASP A 182 -11.84 14.95 26.43
CA ASP A 182 -13.28 14.78 26.59
C ASP A 182 -14.01 15.95 25.94
N LEU A 183 -14.89 15.65 24.98
CA LEU A 183 -15.70 16.64 24.28
C LEU A 183 -17.10 16.81 24.89
N GLY A 184 -17.52 15.91 25.80
CA GLY A 184 -18.93 15.79 26.18
C GLY A 184 -19.81 15.63 24.93
N ASP A 185 -20.77 16.54 24.76
CA ASP A 185 -21.70 16.56 23.62
C ASP A 185 -21.17 17.35 22.41
N ALA A 186 -20.00 17.98 22.51
CA ALA A 186 -19.43 18.73 21.40
C ALA A 186 -18.95 17.79 20.28
N LYS A 187 -19.11 18.22 19.03
CA LYS A 187 -18.58 17.51 17.87
C LYS A 187 -17.07 17.77 17.73
N PRO A 188 -16.27 16.82 17.19
CA PRO A 188 -14.88 17.05 16.84
C PRO A 188 -14.70 18.29 15.95
N GLY A 189 -13.75 19.16 16.31
CA GLY A 189 -13.33 20.30 15.49
C GLY A 189 -12.00 20.01 14.78
N ASP A 190 -11.32 21.04 14.29
CA ASP A 190 -10.03 20.89 13.60
C ASP A 190 -8.96 20.22 14.47
N ALA A 191 -8.99 20.47 15.79
CA ALA A 191 -8.07 19.88 16.76
C ALA A 191 -8.20 18.36 16.89
N GLU A 192 -9.40 17.82 16.67
CA GLU A 192 -9.71 16.39 16.77
C GLU A 192 -9.86 15.72 15.39
N SER A 193 -9.61 16.47 14.32
CA SER A 193 -9.77 16.02 12.94
C SER A 193 -8.43 15.67 12.29
N PHE A 194 -8.37 14.48 11.71
CA PHE A 194 -7.22 13.99 10.96
C PHE A 194 -7.64 13.62 9.53
N GLN A 195 -6.93 14.12 8.51
CA GLN A 195 -7.05 13.59 7.16
C GLN A 195 -6.40 12.20 7.13
N TRP A 196 -7.20 11.19 6.79
CA TRP A 196 -6.68 9.85 6.56
C TRP A 196 -6.00 9.78 5.19
N VAL A 197 -4.75 9.33 5.17
CA VAL A 197 -3.97 9.19 3.94
C VAL A 197 -3.54 7.74 3.80
N ASN A 198 -4.08 7.05 2.80
CA ASN A 198 -3.62 5.72 2.42
C ASN A 198 -2.30 5.84 1.65
N LEU A 199 -1.28 5.10 2.09
CA LEU A 199 -0.02 4.98 1.37
C LEU A 199 0.00 3.66 0.58
N MET A 200 0.82 3.61 -0.47
CA MET A 200 1.10 2.35 -1.17
C MET A 200 1.57 1.28 -0.19
N ARG A 201 1.23 0.01 -0.44
CA ARG A 201 1.60 -1.16 0.39
C ARG A 201 0.89 -1.25 1.76
N GLY A 202 -0.18 -0.49 1.96
CA GLY A 202 -1.11 -0.68 3.08
C GLY A 202 -0.74 0.05 4.37
N ASP A 203 0.24 0.96 4.31
CA ASP A 203 0.51 1.91 5.39
C ASP A 203 -0.50 3.08 5.32
N THR A 204 -0.63 3.81 6.42
CA THR A 204 -1.52 4.95 6.58
C THR A 204 -0.79 6.07 7.29
N MET A 205 -1.13 7.32 6.97
CA MET A 205 -0.74 8.49 7.74
C MET A 205 -1.97 9.27 8.16
N LEU A 206 -1.83 10.02 9.26
CA LEU A 206 -2.89 10.83 9.84
C LEU A 206 -2.41 12.27 9.92
N MET A 207 -2.88 13.14 9.02
CA MET A 207 -2.51 14.56 9.01
C MET A 207 -3.49 15.35 9.87
N SER A 208 -3.00 16.02 10.92
CA SER A 208 -3.82 16.92 11.74
C SER A 208 -4.28 18.13 10.93
N LEU A 209 -5.56 18.51 11.07
CA LEU A 209 -6.08 19.74 10.49
C LEU A 209 -5.69 21.00 11.28
N THR A 210 -5.19 20.88 12.51
CA THR A 210 -4.70 22.02 13.31
C THR A 210 -3.48 22.69 12.68
N ASN A 211 -2.50 21.89 12.26
CA ASN A 211 -1.17 22.38 11.88
C ASN A 211 -0.65 21.79 10.55
N HIS A 212 -1.43 20.93 9.89
CA HIS A 212 -1.07 20.24 8.65
C HIS A 212 0.28 19.49 8.78
N ARG A 213 0.43 18.80 9.91
CA ARG A 213 1.52 17.87 10.19
C ARG A 213 0.96 16.50 10.50
N TYR A 214 1.80 15.48 10.35
CA TYR A 214 1.40 14.10 10.56
C TYR A 214 1.64 13.67 12.00
N LEU A 215 0.71 12.86 12.51
CA LEU A 215 0.89 12.11 13.74
C LEU A 215 2.15 11.24 13.62
N ALA A 216 2.97 11.17 14.66
CA ALA A 216 4.20 10.40 14.64
C ALA A 216 4.57 9.85 16.02
N THR A 217 4.98 8.58 16.05
CA THR A 217 5.67 7.97 17.18
C THR A 217 7.15 8.30 17.12
N LYS A 218 7.87 8.21 18.25
CA LYS A 218 9.34 8.15 18.23
C LYS A 218 9.80 6.69 18.10
N PRO A 219 10.36 6.27 16.95
CA PRO A 219 10.71 4.87 16.73
C PRO A 219 11.73 4.36 17.77
N ASN A 220 11.51 3.13 18.26
CA ASN A 220 12.33 2.45 19.25
C ASN A 220 12.45 3.18 20.60
N SER A 221 11.56 4.14 20.87
CA SER A 221 11.54 4.94 22.10
C SER A 221 10.09 5.16 22.53
N PRO A 222 9.47 4.19 23.23
CA PRO A 222 8.13 4.34 23.76
C PRO A 222 7.95 5.67 24.50
N GLY A 223 6.86 6.36 24.24
CA GLY A 223 6.60 7.66 24.85
C GLY A 223 5.54 8.46 24.10
N ALA A 224 5.56 9.77 24.31
CA ALA A 224 4.58 10.68 23.74
C ALA A 224 4.58 10.66 22.20
N VAL A 225 3.38 10.65 21.65
CA VAL A 225 3.11 10.81 20.22
C VAL A 225 2.96 12.29 19.93
N THR A 226 3.52 12.75 18.81
CA THR A 226 3.49 14.15 18.39
C THR A 226 2.74 14.31 17.07
N ALA A 227 2.35 15.53 16.74
CA ALA A 227 1.81 15.90 15.44
C ALA A 227 2.75 16.93 14.77
N ASN A 228 4.01 16.56 14.51
CA ASN A 228 5.01 17.46 13.91
C ASN A 228 5.71 16.90 12.67
N ALA A 229 5.44 15.66 12.29
CA ALA A 229 6.08 15.06 11.12
C ALA A 229 5.66 15.80 9.83
N LEU A 230 6.61 16.01 8.93
CA LEU A 230 6.39 16.68 7.64
C LEU A 230 5.81 15.77 6.57
N GLY A 231 5.94 14.45 6.73
CA GLY A 231 5.54 13.46 5.74
C GLY A 231 6.20 12.11 5.97
N ALA A 232 5.94 11.18 5.07
CA ALA A 232 6.60 9.88 5.07
C ALA A 232 8.09 10.03 4.71
N SER A 233 8.93 9.24 5.37
CA SER A 233 10.33 9.09 4.99
C SER A 233 10.47 8.09 3.85
N ALA A 234 11.50 8.23 3.01
CA ALA A 234 11.77 7.26 1.93
C ALA A 234 11.90 5.82 2.44
N ALA A 235 12.49 5.64 3.63
CA ALA A 235 12.65 4.34 4.28
C ALA A 235 11.41 3.87 5.07
N ARG A 236 10.41 4.74 5.27
CA ARG A 236 9.22 4.50 6.10
C ARG A 236 9.52 4.12 7.55
N LYS A 237 10.57 4.72 8.12
CA LYS A 237 11.04 4.45 9.48
C LYS A 237 11.02 5.68 10.38
N SER A 238 10.33 6.74 9.95
CA SER A 238 10.25 8.00 10.70
C SER A 238 9.28 7.94 11.88
N GLY A 239 8.33 7.01 11.85
CA GLY A 239 7.29 6.87 12.87
C GLY A 239 5.98 7.59 12.53
N ALA A 240 5.91 8.27 11.38
CA ALA A 240 4.69 8.92 10.88
C ALA A 240 3.77 7.96 10.10
N GLU A 241 4.32 6.83 9.68
CA GLU A 241 3.62 5.78 8.97
C GLU A 241 3.04 4.76 9.98
N PHE A 242 1.77 4.40 9.82
CA PHE A 242 1.09 3.43 10.66
C PHE A 242 0.50 2.30 9.84
N LYS A 243 0.38 1.13 10.45
CA LYS A 243 -0.49 0.05 10.00
C LYS A 243 -1.69 -0.01 10.92
N TRP A 244 -2.80 -0.54 10.42
CA TRP A 244 -3.99 -0.75 11.22
C TRP A 244 -4.59 -2.13 11.00
N LYS A 245 -5.30 -2.62 12.01
CA LYS A 245 -6.13 -3.83 11.97
C LYS A 245 -7.45 -3.56 12.70
N ALA A 246 -8.56 -4.08 12.16
CA ALA A 246 -9.82 -4.14 12.91
C ALA A 246 -9.67 -5.10 14.10
N VAL A 247 -10.29 -4.77 15.23
CA VAL A 247 -10.18 -5.52 16.51
C VAL A 247 -11.54 -5.84 17.13
N GLU A 248 -12.58 -5.85 16.30
CA GLU A 248 -13.96 -6.24 16.60
C GLU A 248 -14.30 -7.56 15.92
#